data_AF-T1B8V9-F1
#
_entry.id   AF-T1B8V9-F1
#
_cell.length_a   1.000
_cell.length_b   1.000
_cell.length_c   1.000
_cell.angle_alpha   90.00
_cell.angle_beta   90.00
_cell.angle_gamma   90.00
#
_symmetry.space_group_name_H-M   'P 1'
#
loop_
_entity.id
_entity.type
_entity.pdbx_description
1 polymer ?
#
loop_
_entity_poly.entity_id
_entity_poly.type
_entity_poly.pdbx_seq_one_letter_code
_entity_poly.pdbx_strand_id
1 'polypeptide(L)'
;SRANRIVGWSMFVVGADANRWLYRHNTLHHSAPNVAGIDSDINLGPLARLAPFQRRYFWHRYQHLYLWPLYCFTVLEIMFNDLATLVGASRHARKARSRLSDASVAVLTKAGFIAAMLGLPSLTHPFWTVAVGSLAVIFAVGFLLGVVFQSAHVVEGAEFA
;
A
#
# COMPACT_ATOMS: atom_id res chain seq x y z
N SER A 1 11.95 -11.49 12.14
CA SER A 1 11.62 -11.84 13.54
C SER A 1 10.18 -12.40 13.62
N ARG A 2 9.77 -13.01 14.73
CA ARG A 2 8.36 -13.41 14.95
C ARG A 2 7.41 -12.20 14.95
N ALA A 3 7.85 -11.07 15.49
CA ALA A 3 7.11 -9.81 15.48
C ALA A 3 6.79 -9.32 14.06
N ASN A 4 7.78 -9.33 13.15
CA ASN A 4 7.56 -8.94 11.74
C ASN A 4 6.54 -9.84 11.03
N ARG A 5 6.49 -11.14 11.37
CA ARG A 5 5.44 -12.02 10.85
C ARG A 5 4.06 -11.57 11.35
N ILE A 6 3.89 -11.34 12.65
CA ILE A 6 2.61 -10.89 13.23
C ILE A 6 2.14 -9.57 12.61
N VAL A 7 3.04 -8.60 12.45
CA VAL A 7 2.72 -7.34 11.76
C VAL A 7 2.37 -7.61 10.29
N GLY A 8 3.08 -8.50 9.61
CA GLY A 8 2.69 -8.95 8.27
C GLY A 8 1.29 -9.55 8.22
N TRP A 9 0.87 -10.33 9.23
CA TRP A 9 -0.48 -10.89 9.29
C TRP A 9 -1.57 -9.82 9.45
N SER A 10 -1.25 -8.64 10.01
CA SER A 10 -2.22 -7.53 10.06
C SER A 10 -2.61 -7.04 8.67
N MET A 11 -1.75 -7.25 7.66
CA MET A 11 -2.03 -6.86 6.27
C MET A 11 -3.17 -7.68 5.63
N PHE A 12 -3.51 -8.84 6.20
CA PHE A 12 -4.70 -9.60 5.77
C PHE A 12 -5.98 -8.81 6.02
N VAL A 13 -6.02 -7.99 7.08
CA VAL A 13 -7.20 -7.19 7.44
C VAL A 13 -7.53 -6.16 6.37
N VAL A 14 -6.54 -5.73 5.59
CA VAL A 14 -6.70 -4.75 4.49
C VAL A 14 -6.65 -5.40 3.10
N GLY A 15 -6.70 -6.74 3.01
CA GLY A 15 -6.70 -7.46 1.73
C GLY A 15 -5.38 -7.39 0.96
N ALA A 16 -4.28 -7.04 1.64
CA ALA A 16 -2.95 -6.94 1.04
C ALA A 16 -2.20 -8.29 1.14
N ASP A 17 -1.31 -8.56 0.19
CA ASP A 17 -0.40 -9.70 0.26
C ASP A 17 0.65 -9.46 1.35
N ALA A 18 0.50 -10.17 2.47
CA ALA A 18 1.38 -10.06 3.63
C ALA A 18 2.84 -10.36 3.34
N ASN A 19 3.15 -11.36 2.50
CA ASN A 19 4.53 -11.74 2.19
C ASN A 19 5.22 -10.64 1.40
N ARG A 20 4.48 -10.07 0.46
CA ARG A 20 4.93 -8.98 -0.39
C ARG A 20 5.07 -7.67 0.35
N TRP A 21 4.10 -7.32 1.20
CA TRP A 21 4.21 -6.17 2.08
C TRP A 21 5.44 -6.30 2.97
N LEU A 22 5.67 -7.49 3.56
CA LEU A 22 6.82 -7.76 4.41
C LEU A 22 8.14 -7.60 3.66
N TYR A 23 8.21 -8.06 2.41
CA TYR A 23 9.38 -7.89 1.56
C TYR A 23 9.63 -6.41 1.23
N ARG A 24 8.60 -5.67 0.79
CA ARG A 24 8.73 -4.24 0.49
C ARG A 24 9.15 -3.45 1.74
N HIS A 25 8.44 -3.65 2.84
CA HIS A 25 8.68 -2.91 4.08
C HIS A 25 10.04 -3.24 4.71
N ASN A 26 10.38 -4.52 4.89
CA ASN A 26 11.61 -4.88 5.60
C ASN A 26 12.85 -4.90 4.71
N THR A 27 12.73 -5.35 3.46
CA THR A 27 13.89 -5.58 2.59
C THR A 27 14.17 -4.40 1.66
N LEU A 28 13.14 -3.67 1.21
CA LEU A 28 13.36 -2.50 0.36
C LEU A 28 13.42 -1.22 1.19
N HIS A 29 12.38 -0.95 1.98
CA HIS A 29 12.24 0.30 2.71
C HIS A 29 13.18 0.37 3.93
N HIS A 30 13.14 -0.57 4.88
CA HIS A 30 14.03 -0.51 6.06
C HIS A 30 15.52 -0.72 5.75
N SER A 31 15.86 -1.29 4.60
CA SER A 31 17.26 -1.48 4.20
C SER A 31 17.86 -0.28 3.46
N ALA A 32 17.01 0.52 2.81
CA ALA A 32 17.42 1.64 1.98
C ALA A 32 16.30 2.70 1.90
N PRO A 33 15.90 3.30 3.03
CA PRO A 33 14.83 4.29 3.03
C PRO A 33 15.28 5.51 2.22
N ASN A 34 14.34 6.16 1.54
CA ASN A 34 14.60 7.36 0.73
C ASN A 34 15.56 7.18 -0.46
N VAL A 35 15.95 5.94 -0.81
CA VAL A 35 16.84 5.66 -1.94
C VAL A 35 16.08 5.53 -3.25
N ALA A 36 16.42 6.37 -4.23
CA ALA A 36 15.78 6.40 -5.54
C ALA A 36 15.76 5.03 -6.24
N GLY A 37 14.56 4.56 -6.60
CA GLY A 37 14.41 3.31 -7.36
C GLY A 37 14.54 2.03 -6.55
N ILE A 38 14.84 2.11 -5.25
CA ILE A 38 14.77 1.00 -4.29
C ILE A 38 13.54 1.17 -3.40
N ASP A 39 13.42 2.34 -2.78
CA ASP A 39 12.28 2.68 -1.94
C ASP A 39 11.11 3.13 -2.81
N SER A 40 10.08 2.29 -2.87
CA SER A 40 8.87 2.62 -3.62
C SER A 40 7.97 3.61 -2.92
N ASP A 41 8.13 3.80 -1.61
CA ASP A 41 7.17 4.55 -0.78
C ASP A 41 7.34 6.07 -0.99
N ILE A 42 8.50 6.48 -1.51
CA ILE A 42 8.75 7.85 -1.99
C ILE A 42 8.32 8.08 -3.46
N ASN A 43 7.81 7.08 -4.16
CA ASN A 43 7.51 7.15 -5.60
C ASN A 43 6.00 7.09 -5.91
N LEU A 44 5.32 8.24 -5.82
CA LEU A 44 3.93 8.40 -6.26
C LEU A 44 3.80 8.89 -7.71
N GLY A 45 4.86 8.74 -8.52
CA GLY A 45 4.89 9.21 -9.90
C GLY A 45 4.65 10.72 -10.02
N PRO A 46 3.79 11.20 -10.93
CA PRO A 46 3.54 12.63 -11.10
C PRO A 46 2.69 13.25 -9.98
N LEU A 47 2.03 12.43 -9.15
CA LEU A 47 1.06 12.91 -8.15
C LEU A 47 1.72 13.72 -7.04
N ALA A 48 2.91 13.31 -6.58
CA ALA A 48 3.61 13.98 -5.51
C ALA A 48 5.11 14.08 -5.79
N ARG A 49 5.76 15.08 -5.19
CA ARG A 49 7.21 15.19 -5.15
C ARG A 49 7.68 15.04 -3.71
N LEU A 50 8.14 13.83 -3.39
CA LEU A 50 8.62 13.44 -2.07
C LEU A 50 10.14 13.47 -1.96
N ALA A 51 10.86 13.41 -3.08
CA ALA A 51 12.32 13.42 -3.10
C ALA A 51 12.90 14.58 -3.93
N PRO A 52 14.12 15.08 -3.59
CA PRO A 52 14.75 16.20 -4.29
C PRO A 52 15.00 15.95 -5.79
N PHE A 53 15.34 14.72 -6.17
CA PHE A 53 15.67 14.33 -7.54
C PHE A 53 14.43 14.15 -8.45
N GLN A 54 13.21 14.15 -7.89
CA GLN A 54 12.00 13.98 -8.68
C GLN A 54 11.65 15.26 -9.46
N ARG A 55 11.16 15.07 -10.69
CA ARG A 55 10.69 16.15 -11.55
C ARG A 55 9.60 16.95 -10.85
N ARG A 56 9.77 18.28 -10.78
CA ARG A 56 8.78 19.20 -10.23
C ARG A 56 7.73 19.57 -11.28
N TYR A 57 6.46 19.35 -10.96
CA TYR A 57 5.32 19.81 -11.74
C TYR A 57 4.65 21.00 -11.05
N PHE A 58 3.88 21.81 -11.80
CA PHE A 58 3.29 23.04 -11.25
C PHE A 58 2.30 22.78 -10.12
N TRP A 59 1.57 21.66 -10.16
CA TRP A 59 0.61 21.31 -9.11
C TRP A 59 1.28 20.93 -7.79
N HIS A 60 2.56 20.50 -7.78
CA HIS A 60 3.27 20.14 -6.55
C HIS A 60 3.34 21.29 -5.53
N ARG A 61 3.18 22.54 -5.96
CA ARG A 61 3.07 23.68 -5.03
C ARG A 61 1.87 23.56 -4.07
N TYR A 62 0.85 22.78 -4.43
CA TYR A 62 -0.35 22.51 -3.65
C TYR A 62 -0.35 21.14 -2.96
N GLN A 63 0.76 20.39 -3.00
CA GLN A 63 0.80 19.03 -2.46
C GLN A 63 0.47 18.96 -0.97
N HIS A 64 0.78 20.00 -0.20
CA HIS A 64 0.39 20.13 1.20
C HIS A 64 -1.14 20.13 1.43
N LEU A 65 -1.95 20.37 0.38
CA LEU A 65 -3.41 20.33 0.44
C LEU A 65 -3.95 18.97 -0.06
N TYR A 66 -3.49 18.52 -1.22
CA TYR A 66 -4.07 17.33 -1.86
C TYR A 66 -3.43 16.01 -1.43
N LEU A 67 -2.31 16.01 -0.70
CA LEU A 67 -1.71 14.77 -0.18
C LEU A 67 -2.62 14.08 0.84
N TRP A 68 -3.35 14.84 1.66
CA TRP A 68 -4.29 14.28 2.65
C TRP A 68 -5.38 13.41 2.02
N PRO A 69 -6.17 13.89 1.03
CA PRO A 69 -7.11 13.03 0.33
C PRO A 69 -6.42 11.95 -0.50
N LEU A 70 -5.19 12.18 -1.00
CA LEU A 70 -4.45 11.15 -1.72
C LEU A 70 -4.08 9.97 -0.82
N TYR A 71 -3.76 10.21 0.46
CA TYR A 71 -3.48 9.16 1.43
C TYR A 71 -4.67 8.25 1.68
N CYS A 72 -5.91 8.72 1.52
CA CYS A 72 -7.09 7.84 1.59
C CYS A 72 -7.02 6.66 0.60
N PHE A 73 -6.24 6.78 -0.48
CA PHE A 73 -6.10 5.74 -1.51
C PHE A 73 -4.95 4.75 -1.24
N THR A 74 -4.19 4.88 -0.14
CA THR A 74 -3.03 4.02 0.16
C THR A 74 -3.38 2.52 0.14
N VAL A 75 -4.48 2.11 0.77
CA VAL A 75 -4.90 0.68 0.75
C VAL A 75 -5.19 0.21 -0.67
N LEU A 76 -5.86 1.04 -1.47
CA LEU A 76 -6.18 0.70 -2.86
C LEU A 76 -4.89 0.59 -3.69
N GLU A 77 -3.94 1.51 -3.52
CA GLU A 77 -2.63 1.46 -4.18
C GLU A 77 -1.91 0.13 -3.90
N ILE A 78 -1.90 -0.32 -2.64
CA ILE A 78 -1.30 -1.60 -2.24
C ILE A 78 -2.01 -2.75 -2.95
N MET A 79 -3.35 -2.77 -2.90
CA MET A 79 -4.14 -3.83 -3.53
C MET A 79 -3.92 -3.89 -5.05
N PHE A 80 -3.85 -2.74 -5.72
CA PHE A 80 -3.56 -2.65 -7.15
C PHE A 80 -2.15 -3.13 -7.48
N ASN A 81 -1.14 -2.78 -6.68
CA ASN A 81 0.24 -3.21 -6.90
C ASN A 81 0.44 -4.72 -6.71
N ASP A 82 -0.28 -5.32 -5.75
CA ASP A 82 -0.32 -6.77 -5.57
C ASP A 82 -0.85 -7.44 -6.85
N LEU A 83 -2.02 -7.00 -7.34
CA LEU A 83 -2.63 -7.53 -8.56
C LEU A 83 -1.73 -7.34 -9.78
N ALA A 84 -1.18 -6.14 -9.95
CA ALA A 84 -0.25 -5.82 -11.04
C ALA A 84 0.97 -6.74 -11.02
N THR A 85 1.35 -7.29 -9.87
CA THR A 85 2.45 -8.26 -9.80
C THR A 85 2.03 -9.65 -10.16
N LEU A 86 0.85 -10.09 -9.70
CA LEU A 86 0.33 -11.41 -10.05
C LEU A 86 0.23 -11.59 -11.57
N VAL A 87 -0.02 -10.50 -12.30
CA VAL A 87 -0.07 -10.48 -13.77
C VAL A 87 1.24 -10.06 -14.45
N GLY A 88 2.34 -9.90 -13.69
CA GLY A 88 3.66 -9.57 -14.23
C GLY A 88 3.83 -8.12 -14.71
N ALA A 89 2.89 -7.23 -14.43
CA ALA A 89 2.90 -5.81 -14.83
C ALA A 89 3.67 -4.88 -13.86
N SER A 90 4.05 -5.34 -12.67
CA SER A 90 4.80 -4.51 -11.70
C SER A 90 6.31 -4.48 -12.00
N ARG A 91 6.92 -3.30 -11.92
CA ARG A 91 8.39 -3.11 -12.01
C ARG A 91 9.16 -3.95 -10.97
N HIS A 92 8.57 -4.18 -9.80
CA HIS A 92 9.16 -4.98 -8.73
C HIS A 92 8.83 -6.48 -8.83
N ALA A 93 7.99 -6.90 -9.78
CA ALA A 93 7.63 -8.31 -9.99
C ALA A 93 8.84 -9.19 -10.35
N ARG A 94 9.90 -8.59 -10.90
CA ARG A 94 11.05 -9.35 -11.42
C ARG A 94 12.03 -9.85 -10.34
N LYS A 95 12.01 -9.26 -9.13
CA LYS A 95 12.89 -9.68 -8.01
C LYS A 95 12.17 -10.53 -6.96
N ALA A 96 10.86 -10.38 -6.80
CA ALA A 96 10.05 -11.27 -5.99
C ALA A 96 9.66 -12.49 -6.84
N ARG A 97 10.50 -13.53 -6.83
CA ARG A 97 10.23 -14.80 -7.51
C ARG A 97 9.00 -15.46 -6.86
N SER A 98 7.79 -15.12 -7.31
CA SER A 98 6.57 -15.65 -6.70
C SER A 98 6.50 -17.15 -6.97
N ARG A 99 6.60 -17.97 -5.92
CA ARG A 99 6.24 -19.37 -6.01
C ARG A 99 4.72 -19.47 -6.19
N LEU A 100 4.20 -20.56 -6.75
CA LEU A 100 2.74 -20.78 -6.88
C LEU A 100 2.01 -20.62 -5.53
N SER A 101 2.69 -20.89 -4.41
CA SER A 101 2.20 -20.65 -3.05
C SER A 101 1.86 -19.19 -2.77
N ASP A 102 2.58 -18.25 -3.38
CA ASP A 102 2.43 -16.81 -3.11
C ASP A 102 1.20 -16.24 -3.83
N ALA A 103 0.91 -16.76 -5.03
CA ALA A 103 -0.29 -16.39 -5.78
C ALA A 103 -1.57 -16.85 -5.06
N SER A 104 -1.59 -18.07 -4.51
CA SER A 104 -2.73 -18.58 -3.75
C SER A 104 -2.98 -17.75 -2.49
N VAL A 105 -1.93 -17.37 -1.74
CA VAL A 105 -2.06 -16.49 -0.57
C VAL A 105 -2.65 -15.14 -0.98
N ALA A 106 -2.11 -14.51 -2.04
CA ALA A 106 -2.61 -13.22 -2.50
C ALA A 106 -4.09 -13.26 -2.93
N VAL A 107 -4.51 -14.31 -3.64
CA VAL A 107 -5.91 -14.49 -4.07
C VAL A 107 -6.83 -14.75 -2.89
N LEU A 108 -6.46 -15.67 -1.99
CA LEU A 108 -7.27 -16.01 -0.82
C LEU A 108 -7.44 -14.83 0.14
N THR A 109 -6.39 -14.05 0.37
CA THR A 109 -6.47 -12.85 1.22
C THR A 109 -7.40 -11.80 0.63
N LYS A 110 -7.33 -11.56 -0.69
CA LYS A 110 -8.22 -10.60 -1.37
C LYS A 110 -9.66 -11.08 -1.39
N ALA A 111 -9.88 -12.36 -1.68
CA ALA A 111 -11.21 -12.97 -1.63
C ALA A 111 -11.81 -12.91 -0.22
N GLY A 112 -11.02 -13.25 0.80
CA GLY A 112 -11.43 -13.16 2.21
C GLY A 112 -11.75 -11.73 2.64
N PHE A 113 -10.94 -10.75 2.23
CA PHE A 113 -11.20 -9.33 2.48
C PHE A 113 -12.50 -8.86 1.83
N ILE A 114 -12.71 -9.18 0.55
CA ILE A 114 -13.95 -8.84 -0.17
C ILE A 114 -15.16 -9.52 0.49
N ALA A 115 -15.04 -10.79 0.87
CA ALA A 115 -16.10 -11.51 1.56
C ALA A 115 -16.42 -10.89 2.94
N ALA A 116 -15.41 -10.46 3.69
CA ALA A 116 -15.60 -9.84 5.00
C ALA A 116 -16.17 -8.42 4.91
N MET A 117 -15.69 -7.61 3.96
CA MET A 117 -16.12 -6.21 3.81
C MET A 117 -17.46 -6.08 3.09
N LEU A 118 -17.68 -6.86 2.02
CA LEU A 118 -18.87 -6.76 1.17
C LEU A 118 -19.81 -7.95 1.36
N GLY A 119 -19.30 -9.18 1.38
CA GLY A 119 -20.12 -10.39 1.40
C GLY A 119 -20.98 -10.53 2.66
N LEU A 120 -20.33 -10.62 3.83
CA LEU A 120 -21.02 -10.86 5.10
C LEU A 120 -22.02 -9.75 5.47
N PRO A 121 -21.71 -8.45 5.39
CA PRO A 121 -22.66 -7.41 5.76
C PRO A 121 -23.84 -7.30 4.77
N SER A 122 -23.64 -7.72 3.51
CA SER A 122 -24.72 -7.74 2.51
C SER A 122 -25.79 -8.80 2.79
N LEU A 123 -25.53 -9.73 3.71
CA LEU A 123 -26.54 -10.69 4.17
C LEU A 123 -27.61 -10.03 5.05
N THR A 124 -27.30 -8.89 5.67
CA THR A 124 -28.19 -8.22 6.63
C THR A 124 -28.52 -6.77 6.25
N HIS A 125 -27.80 -6.17 5.30
CA HIS A 125 -27.96 -4.77 4.90
C HIS A 125 -28.04 -4.58 3.38
N PRO A 126 -28.70 -3.52 2.87
CA PRO A 126 -28.71 -3.22 1.44
C PRO A 126 -27.30 -3.02 0.91
N PHE A 127 -26.98 -3.62 -0.25
CA PHE A 127 -25.62 -3.62 -0.81
C PHE A 127 -24.99 -2.21 -0.92
N TRP A 128 -25.76 -1.18 -1.24
CA TRP A 128 -25.23 0.19 -1.34
C TRP A 128 -24.74 0.73 0.01
N THR A 129 -25.42 0.40 1.13
CA THR A 129 -24.99 0.80 2.48
C THR A 129 -23.68 0.13 2.85
N VAL A 130 -23.55 -1.15 2.50
CA VAL A 130 -22.34 -1.94 2.70
C VAL A 130 -21.21 -1.36 1.87
N ALA A 131 -21.42 -1.13 0.57
CA ALA A 131 -20.41 -0.57 -0.32
C ALA A 131 -19.89 0.79 0.16
N VAL A 132 -20.77 1.70 0.58
CA VAL A 132 -20.38 3.02 1.12
C VAL A 132 -19.62 2.87 2.44
N GLY A 133 -20.08 2.01 3.35
CA GLY A 133 -19.42 1.73 4.62
C GLY A 133 -18.03 1.12 4.43
N SER A 134 -17.90 0.12 3.55
CA SER A 134 -16.61 -0.49 3.21
C SER A 134 -15.65 0.52 2.59
N LEU A 135 -16.13 1.39 1.69
CA LEU A 135 -15.31 2.42 1.09
C LEU A 135 -14.82 3.43 2.15
N ALA A 136 -15.67 3.81 3.10
CA ALA A 136 -15.29 4.68 4.20
C ALA A 136 -14.20 4.04 5.08
N VAL A 137 -14.31 2.75 5.41
CA VAL A 137 -13.27 2.01 6.15
C VAL A 137 -11.96 1.94 5.35
N ILE A 138 -12.02 1.60 4.07
CA ILE A 138 -10.84 1.53 3.19
C ILE A 138 -10.13 2.88 3.15
N PHE A 139 -10.87 3.97 3.01
CA PHE A 139 -10.31 5.32 2.99
C PHE A 139 -9.75 5.78 4.33
N ALA A 140 -10.42 5.46 5.44
CA ALA A 140 -9.92 5.77 6.77
C ALA A 140 -8.60 5.03 7.07
N VAL A 141 -8.54 3.73 6.77
CA VAL A 141 -7.32 2.94 6.95
C VAL A 141 -6.22 3.38 5.98
N GLY A 142 -6.59 3.68 4.73
CA GLY A 142 -5.68 4.26 3.74
C GLY A 142 -5.03 5.54 4.24
N PHE A 143 -5.83 6.47 4.77
CA PHE A 143 -5.36 7.72 5.33
C PHE A 143 -4.34 7.48 6.44
N LEU A 144 -4.67 6.62 7.42
CA LEU A 144 -3.77 6.30 8.52
C LEU A 144 -2.45 5.68 8.04
N LEU A 145 -2.51 4.70 7.12
CA LEU A 145 -1.33 4.09 6.54
C LEU A 145 -0.48 5.10 5.77
N GLY A 146 -1.12 5.98 4.99
CA GLY A 146 -0.43 7.02 4.23
C GLY A 146 0.31 7.98 5.16
N VAL A 147 -0.33 8.44 6.23
CA VAL A 147 0.33 9.29 7.25
C VAL A 147 1.51 8.57 7.89
N VAL A 148 1.34 7.31 8.32
CA VAL A 148 2.40 6.53 8.97
C VAL A 148 3.58 6.33 8.03
N PHE A 149 3.35 5.83 6.81
CA PHE A 149 4.43 5.60 5.85
C PHE A 149 5.17 6.89 5.50
N GLN A 150 4.43 7.97 5.24
CA GLN A 150 5.04 9.22 4.83
C GLN A 150 5.80 9.91 5.96
N SER A 151 5.35 9.76 7.20
CA SER A 151 6.08 10.26 8.37
C SER A 151 7.47 9.62 8.52
N ALA A 152 7.65 8.36 8.10
CA ALA A 152 8.94 7.66 8.19
C ALA A 152 10.02 8.25 7.27
N HIS A 153 9.65 9.06 6.27
CA HIS A 153 10.58 9.66 5.32
C HIS A 153 11.03 11.08 5.69
N VAL A 154 10.52 11.63 6.80
CA VAL A 154 10.78 13.00 7.25
C VAL A 154 11.29 13.07 8.70
N VAL A 155 11.72 11.94 9.26
CA VAL A 155 12.37 11.87 10.57
C VAL A 155 13.87 12.18 10.49
N GLU A 156 14.48 12.56 11.61
CA GLU A 156 15.92 12.79 11.69
C GLU A 156 16.72 11.56 11.22
N GLY A 157 17.72 11.77 10.36
CA GLY A 157 18.55 10.71 9.76
C GLY A 157 17.99 10.07 8.48
N ALA A 158 16.77 10.43 8.05
CA ALA A 158 16.20 9.97 6.79
C ALA A 158 16.70 10.81 5.59
N GLU A 159 17.98 10.67 5.24
CA GLU A 159 18.56 11.39 4.09
C GLU A 159 18.15 10.78 2.74
N PHE A 160 18.00 11.63 1.71
CA PHE A 160 17.69 11.17 0.36
C PHE A 160 18.98 10.89 -0.42
N ALA A 161 19.05 9.73 -1.07
CA ALA A 161 20.19 9.28 -1.88
C ALA A 161 19.77 8.71 -3.24
#